data_AF-A0A2V7UR38-F1
#
_entry.id   AF-A0A2V7UR38-F1
#
_cell.length_a   1.000
_cell.length_b   1.000
_cell.length_c   1.000
_cell.angle_alpha   90.00
_cell.angle_beta   90.00
_cell.angle_gamma   90.00
#
_symmetry.space_group_name_H-M   'P 1'
#
loop_
_entity.id
_entity.type
_entity.pdbx_description
1 polymer ?
#
loop_
_entity_poly.entity_id
_entity_poly.type
_entity_poly.pdbx_seq_one_letter_code
_entity_poly.pdbx_strand_id
1 'polypeptide(L)'
;MATTPLEMLPAEERDLGFGSKVLQETRARFLNRDGSFNVARENLPFLRSLSLYHAMLNAPLWAFYAALFGAYALLNLLFAVGYLLCGPGSLHGSTALTPGERFLEAFFFSVQTLATIGYGQLSPAGAAANSLVAVEALVGLLGVAFATGLSFARFSRPLAHILYSRHAIIGPYRGMNGLMFRIINERRNQLIEVKTAAGCASWNRSPSSAAR
;
A
#
# COMPACT_ATOMS: atom_id res chain seq x y z
N MET A 1 -42.10 -12.44 -7.38
CA MET A 1 -40.76 -12.85 -6.91
C MET A 1 -40.54 -12.13 -5.58
N ALA A 2 -40.92 -12.78 -4.49
CA ALA A 2 -41.04 -12.17 -3.17
C ALA A 2 -39.65 -12.01 -2.53
N THR A 3 -39.28 -10.78 -2.19
CA THR A 3 -38.08 -10.50 -1.39
C THR A 3 -38.38 -10.85 0.06
N THR A 4 -37.72 -11.88 0.57
CA THR A 4 -37.81 -12.31 1.96
C THR A 4 -37.48 -11.13 2.88
N PRO A 5 -38.36 -10.75 3.82
CA PRO A 5 -38.08 -9.72 4.80
C PRO A 5 -36.82 -10.05 5.60
N LEU A 6 -35.93 -9.07 5.80
CA LEU A 6 -34.69 -9.19 6.59
C LEU A 6 -34.90 -9.64 8.05
N GLU A 7 -36.15 -9.74 8.49
CA GLU A 7 -36.57 -10.29 9.78
C GLU A 7 -36.45 -11.79 9.90
N MET A 8 -36.46 -12.52 8.78
CA MET A 8 -36.42 -13.99 8.77
C MET A 8 -35.02 -14.57 8.56
N LEU A 9 -33.99 -13.72 8.46
CA LEU A 9 -32.60 -14.17 8.32
C LEU A 9 -31.98 -14.44 9.70
N PRO A 10 -31.13 -15.48 9.83
CA PRO A 10 -30.41 -15.78 11.07
C PRO A 10 -29.65 -14.55 11.61
N ALA A 11 -29.48 -14.45 12.92
CA ALA A 11 -28.86 -13.28 13.57
C ALA A 11 -27.46 -12.91 13.04
N GLU A 12 -26.77 -13.86 12.42
CA GLU A 12 -25.46 -13.70 11.78
C GLU A 12 -25.52 -12.89 10.46
N GLU A 13 -26.64 -12.90 9.74
CA GLU A 13 -26.87 -12.13 8.51
C GLU A 13 -27.48 -10.73 8.76
N ARG A 14 -27.85 -10.43 10.01
CA ARG A 14 -28.35 -9.11 10.43
C ARG A 14 -27.25 -8.14 10.87
N ASP A 15 -26.00 -8.60 10.94
CA ASP A 15 -24.86 -7.73 11.20
C ASP A 15 -24.41 -7.06 9.89
N LEU A 16 -24.82 -5.81 9.70
CA LEU A 16 -24.41 -4.95 8.58
C LEU A 16 -22.91 -4.56 8.62
N GLY A 17 -22.09 -5.28 9.39
CA GLY A 17 -20.67 -5.01 9.63
C GLY A 17 -20.42 -4.02 10.76
N PHE A 18 -21.34 -3.90 11.72
CA PHE A 18 -21.22 -2.98 12.85
C PHE A 18 -20.68 -3.64 14.13
N GLY A 19 -20.58 -4.97 14.16
CA GLY A 19 -19.86 -5.71 15.18
C GLY A 19 -20.56 -5.71 16.55
N SER A 20 -20.68 -6.90 17.13
CA SER A 20 -21.26 -7.13 18.46
C SER A 20 -20.46 -6.51 19.63
N LYS A 21 -19.25 -5.98 19.38
CA LYS A 21 -18.41 -5.38 20.43
C LYS A 21 -18.80 -3.95 20.81
N VAL A 22 -19.52 -3.21 19.95
CA VAL A 22 -20.11 -1.91 20.32
C VAL A 22 -21.24 -2.10 21.34
N LEU A 23 -21.85 -3.29 21.39
CA LEU A 23 -22.93 -3.63 22.33
C LEU A 23 -22.44 -3.89 23.77
N GLN A 24 -21.20 -4.36 23.97
CA GLN A 24 -20.70 -4.71 25.32
C GLN A 24 -19.97 -3.57 26.01
N GLU A 25 -19.32 -2.67 25.28
CA GLU A 25 -18.70 -1.50 25.86
C GLU A 25 -19.43 -0.21 25.44
N THR A 26 -20.16 0.37 26.39
CA THR A 26 -20.88 1.66 26.32
C THR A 26 -19.99 2.87 25.94
N ARG A 27 -18.73 2.64 25.55
CA ARG A 27 -17.69 3.64 25.26
C ARG A 27 -16.96 3.42 23.93
N ALA A 28 -17.27 2.39 23.16
CA ALA A 28 -16.62 2.16 21.88
C ALA A 28 -17.01 3.26 20.88
N ARG A 29 -16.02 4.03 20.40
CA ARG A 29 -16.22 5.06 19.36
C ARG A 29 -16.03 4.45 17.98
N PHE A 30 -16.88 4.81 17.02
CA PHE A 30 -16.72 4.45 15.61
C PHE A 30 -15.49 5.13 14.96
N LEU A 31 -15.21 6.36 15.37
CA LEU A 31 -14.07 7.14 14.93
C LEU A 31 -13.20 7.49 16.14
N ASN A 32 -11.90 7.26 16.03
CA ASN A 32 -10.93 7.69 17.02
C ASN A 32 -10.78 9.22 17.00
N ARG A 33 -10.18 9.80 18.05
CA ARG A 33 -9.96 11.25 18.14
C ARG A 33 -8.98 11.79 17.10
N ASP A 34 -8.13 10.93 16.57
CA ASP A 34 -7.18 11.22 15.50
C ASP A 34 -7.82 11.14 14.09
N GLY A 35 -9.12 10.81 14.01
CA GLY A 35 -9.84 10.66 12.75
C GLY A 35 -9.73 9.28 12.10
N SER A 36 -8.97 8.33 12.70
CA SER A 36 -8.91 6.96 12.21
C SER A 36 -10.20 6.19 12.51
N PHE A 37 -10.61 5.28 11.62
CA PHE A 37 -11.76 4.41 11.85
C PHE A 37 -11.39 3.32 12.85
N ASN A 38 -12.21 3.15 13.89
CA ASN A 38 -12.08 2.06 14.85
C ASN A 38 -12.93 0.86 14.41
N VAL A 39 -12.70 0.40 13.17
CA VAL A 39 -13.43 -0.70 12.54
C VAL A 39 -12.41 -1.67 11.97
N ALA A 40 -12.36 -2.87 12.53
CA ALA A 40 -11.58 -3.98 11.98
C ALA A 40 -12.48 -4.80 11.04
N ARG A 41 -12.05 -5.00 9.80
CA ARG A 41 -12.72 -5.91 8.87
C ARG A 41 -12.13 -7.30 9.06
N GLU A 42 -12.86 -8.17 9.73
CA GLU A 42 -12.49 -9.59 9.87
C GLU A 42 -13.01 -10.38 8.64
N ASN A 43 -12.41 -11.54 8.33
CA ASN A 43 -12.83 -12.47 7.27
C ASN A 43 -12.60 -12.08 5.79
N LEU A 44 -11.62 -11.22 5.47
CA LEU A 44 -11.19 -11.03 4.08
C LEU A 44 -10.21 -12.13 3.65
N PRO A 45 -10.45 -12.88 2.55
CA PRO A 45 -9.50 -13.87 2.07
C PRO A 45 -8.17 -13.21 1.66
N PHE A 46 -7.05 -13.82 2.06
CA PHE A 46 -5.68 -13.28 1.93
C PHE A 46 -5.36 -12.75 0.52
N LEU A 47 -5.79 -13.47 -0.52
CA LEU A 47 -5.58 -13.10 -1.93
C LEU A 47 -6.38 -11.85 -2.36
N ARG A 48 -7.54 -11.58 -1.76
CA ARG A 48 -8.30 -10.33 -2.01
C ARG A 48 -7.79 -9.14 -1.19
N SER A 49 -7.10 -9.39 -0.06
CA SER A 49 -6.42 -8.33 0.69
C SER A 49 -5.09 -7.89 0.09
N LEU A 50 -4.46 -8.74 -0.74
CA LEU A 50 -3.19 -8.47 -1.43
C LEU A 50 -3.36 -7.51 -2.61
N SER A 51 -3.68 -6.26 -2.30
CA SER A 51 -3.54 -5.17 -3.26
C SER A 51 -2.10 -4.66 -3.19
N LEU A 52 -1.21 -5.25 -4.01
CA LEU A 52 0.23 -4.93 -4.03
C LEU A 52 0.49 -3.43 -4.09
N TYR A 53 -0.31 -2.72 -4.89
CA TYR A 53 -0.29 -1.27 -5.02
C TYR A 53 -0.63 -0.55 -3.70
N HIS A 54 -1.73 -0.92 -3.02
CA HIS A 54 -2.08 -0.31 -1.75
C HIS A 54 -1.11 -0.69 -0.62
N ALA A 55 -0.56 -1.91 -0.64
CA ALA A 55 0.46 -2.33 0.30
C ALA A 55 1.74 -1.47 0.15
N MET A 56 2.23 -1.25 -1.08
CA MET A 56 3.40 -0.40 -1.33
C MET A 56 3.15 1.08 -0.99
N LEU A 57 1.93 1.58 -1.21
CA LEU A 57 1.57 2.97 -0.88
C LEU A 57 1.38 3.22 0.62
N ASN A 58 0.93 2.23 1.38
CA ASN A 58 0.65 2.38 2.82
C ASN A 58 1.78 1.86 3.73
N ALA A 59 2.75 1.10 3.19
CA ALA A 59 3.92 0.63 3.93
C ALA A 59 4.73 1.80 4.51
N PRO A 60 5.52 1.60 5.58
CA PRO A 60 6.49 2.62 6.01
C PRO A 60 7.60 2.81 4.94
N LEU A 61 8.23 4.00 4.90
CA LEU A 61 9.21 4.36 3.86
C LEU A 61 10.37 3.35 3.76
N TRP A 62 10.88 2.87 4.90
CA TRP A 62 11.97 1.90 4.91
C TRP A 62 11.56 0.58 4.25
N ALA A 63 10.34 0.10 4.49
CA ALA A 63 9.84 -1.15 3.92
C ALA A 63 9.61 -1.01 2.42
N PHE A 64 9.16 0.17 1.96
CA PHE A 64 9.03 0.47 0.54
C PHE A 64 10.37 0.40 -0.19
N TYR A 65 11.40 1.09 0.31
CA TYR A 65 12.73 1.05 -0.32
C TYR A 65 13.42 -0.30 -0.15
N ALA A 66 13.21 -1.02 0.96
CA ALA A 66 13.69 -2.38 1.13
C ALA A 66 13.06 -3.33 0.10
N ALA A 67 11.77 -3.20 -0.18
CA ALA A 67 11.10 -3.99 -1.22
C ALA A 67 11.64 -3.67 -2.62
N LEU A 68 11.90 -2.39 -2.92
CA LEU A 68 12.51 -1.98 -4.20
C LEU A 68 13.93 -2.54 -4.34
N PHE A 69 14.74 -2.43 -3.30
CA PHE A 69 16.09 -3.01 -3.27
C PHE A 69 16.05 -4.54 -3.40
N GLY A 70 15.12 -5.21 -2.71
CA GLY A 70 14.92 -6.65 -2.81
C GLY A 70 14.51 -7.09 -4.22
N ALA A 71 13.61 -6.36 -4.87
CA ALA A 71 13.23 -6.62 -6.26
C ALA A 71 14.40 -6.42 -7.23
N TYR A 72 15.19 -5.36 -7.04
CA TYR A 72 16.42 -5.12 -7.81
C TYR A 72 17.42 -6.26 -7.63
N ALA A 73 17.72 -6.65 -6.39
CA ALA A 73 18.64 -7.76 -6.09
C ALA A 73 18.14 -9.09 -6.67
N LEU A 74 16.83 -9.37 -6.58
CA LEU A 74 16.22 -10.55 -7.17
C LEU A 74 16.34 -10.58 -8.69
N LEU A 75 16.05 -9.46 -9.37
CA LEU A 75 16.22 -9.36 -10.82
C LEU A 75 17.67 -9.63 -11.22
N ASN A 76 18.64 -9.00 -10.55
CA ASN A 76 20.05 -9.24 -10.85
C ASN A 76 20.45 -10.70 -10.61
N LEU A 77 19.91 -11.34 -9.56
CA LEU A 77 20.13 -12.76 -9.30
C LEU A 77 19.57 -13.65 -10.42
N LEU A 78 18.37 -13.35 -10.92
CA LEU A 78 17.74 -14.09 -12.01
C LEU A 78 18.53 -13.97 -13.32
N PHE A 79 18.99 -12.76 -13.66
CA PHE A 79 19.84 -12.55 -14.83
C PHE A 79 21.21 -13.19 -14.68
N ALA A 80 21.83 -13.12 -13.49
CA ALA A 80 23.08 -13.84 -13.19
C ALA A 80 22.96 -15.34 -13.46
N VAL A 81 21.87 -15.96 -12.98
CA VAL A 81 21.58 -17.37 -13.28
C VAL A 81 21.36 -17.58 -14.78
N GLY A 82 20.64 -16.68 -15.45
CA GLY A 82 20.49 -16.69 -16.91
C GLY A 82 21.84 -16.72 -17.66
N TYR A 83 22.79 -15.88 -17.25
CA TYR A 83 24.13 -15.85 -17.83
C TYR A 83 24.91 -17.15 -17.62
N LEU A 84 24.76 -17.78 -16.45
CA LEU A 84 25.36 -19.09 -16.18
C LEU A 84 24.73 -20.20 -17.04
N LEU A 85 23.42 -20.14 -17.28
CA LEU A 85 22.71 -21.09 -18.13
C LEU A 85 23.09 -20.94 -19.62
N CYS A 86 23.52 -19.76 -20.06
CA CYS A 86 24.10 -19.56 -21.40
C CYS A 86 25.47 -20.26 -21.59
N GLY A 87 26.08 -20.75 -20.51
CA GLY A 87 27.27 -21.59 -20.54
C GLY A 87 28.56 -20.91 -20.07
N PRO A 88 29.65 -21.68 -19.90
CA PRO A 88 30.94 -21.22 -19.35
C PRO A 88 31.58 -20.04 -20.05
N GLY A 89 31.32 -19.87 -21.35
CA GLY A 89 31.92 -18.84 -22.20
C GLY A 89 30.94 -17.74 -22.58
N SER A 90 29.86 -17.53 -21.83
CA SER A 90 28.84 -16.51 -22.10
C SER A 90 29.29 -15.07 -21.80
N LEU A 91 30.37 -14.90 -21.02
CA LEU A 91 30.95 -13.61 -20.66
C LEU A 91 32.43 -13.56 -21.06
N HIS A 92 32.78 -12.70 -22.02
CA HIS A 92 34.16 -12.38 -22.37
C HIS A 92 34.78 -11.49 -21.29
N GLY A 93 36.08 -11.69 -21.01
CA GLY A 93 36.81 -10.98 -19.95
C GLY A 93 36.68 -11.61 -18.57
N SER A 94 35.98 -12.75 -18.45
CA SER A 94 35.87 -13.51 -17.20
C SER A 94 37.24 -14.09 -16.79
N THR A 95 37.62 -13.88 -15.54
CA THR A 95 38.84 -14.45 -14.93
C THR A 95 38.53 -15.54 -13.91
N ALA A 96 37.24 -15.86 -13.73
CA ALA A 96 36.76 -16.82 -12.76
C ALA A 96 37.28 -18.25 -13.02
N LEU A 97 37.98 -18.79 -12.03
CA LEU A 97 38.51 -20.15 -12.02
C LEU A 97 37.54 -21.11 -11.33
N THR A 98 36.77 -20.62 -10.37
CA THR A 98 35.78 -21.41 -9.62
C THR A 98 34.34 -21.11 -10.03
N PRO A 99 33.39 -22.04 -9.81
CA PRO A 99 31.96 -21.79 -10.06
C PRO A 99 31.39 -20.62 -9.24
N GLY A 100 31.89 -20.42 -8.02
CA GLY A 100 31.47 -19.32 -7.14
C GLY A 100 31.91 -17.95 -7.65
N GLU A 101 33.17 -17.83 -8.09
CA GLU A 101 33.68 -16.62 -8.74
C GLU A 101 32.90 -16.29 -10.02
N ARG A 102 32.54 -17.31 -10.80
CA ARG A 102 31.78 -17.12 -12.04
C ARG A 102 30.38 -16.60 -11.80
N PHE A 103 29.70 -17.13 -10.78
CA PHE A 103 28.40 -16.61 -10.35
C PHE A 103 28.51 -15.14 -9.91
N LEU A 104 29.55 -14.81 -9.15
CA LEU A 104 29.78 -13.47 -8.64
C LEU A 104 30.12 -12.48 -9.76
N GLU A 105 30.96 -12.85 -10.73
CA GLU A 105 31.20 -12.08 -11.95
C GLU A 105 29.91 -11.87 -12.77
N ALA A 106 29.09 -12.92 -12.94
CA ALA A 106 27.81 -12.82 -13.65
C ALA A 106 26.79 -11.92 -12.92
N PHE A 107 26.75 -11.98 -11.58
CA PHE A 107 25.93 -11.10 -10.76
C PHE A 107 26.37 -9.64 -10.87
N PHE A 108 27.67 -9.37 -10.79
CA PHE A 108 28.18 -8.00 -10.96
C PHE A 108 28.03 -7.48 -12.38
N PHE A 109 28.15 -8.34 -13.39
CA PHE A 109 27.83 -8.00 -14.77
C PHE A 109 26.36 -7.60 -14.92
N SER A 110 25.43 -8.37 -14.34
CA SER A 110 24.01 -8.06 -14.31
C SER A 110 23.75 -6.71 -13.61
N VAL A 111 24.33 -6.47 -12.42
CA VAL A 111 24.23 -5.20 -11.70
C VAL A 111 24.69 -4.02 -12.56
N GLN A 112 25.83 -4.16 -13.24
CA GLN A 112 26.37 -3.12 -14.11
C GLN A 112 25.49 -2.88 -15.33
N THR A 113 24.93 -3.93 -15.93
CA THR A 113 24.03 -3.85 -17.09
C THR A 113 22.70 -3.22 -16.73
N LEU A 114 22.05 -3.73 -15.68
CA LEU A 114 20.74 -3.27 -15.21
C LEU A 114 20.78 -1.82 -14.69
N ALA A 115 21.88 -1.42 -14.05
CA ALA A 115 22.11 -0.03 -13.63
C ALA A 115 22.71 0.86 -14.74
N THR A 116 22.98 0.32 -15.93
CA THR A 116 23.62 1.02 -17.05
C THR A 116 24.99 1.63 -16.73
N ILE A 117 25.72 1.04 -15.78
CA ILE A 117 27.07 1.45 -15.39
C ILE A 117 28.10 0.99 -16.43
N GLY A 118 28.06 -0.29 -16.78
CA GLY A 118 28.85 -0.90 -17.86
C GLY A 118 30.34 -0.52 -17.88
N TYR A 119 31.14 -0.90 -16.86
CA TYR A 119 32.57 -0.57 -16.81
C TYR A 119 33.41 -1.14 -17.97
N GLY A 120 32.85 -2.10 -18.73
CA GLY A 120 33.46 -2.63 -19.95
C GLY A 120 34.48 -3.74 -19.75
N GLN A 121 34.70 -4.21 -18.52
CA GLN A 121 35.60 -5.34 -18.22
C GLN A 121 35.01 -6.68 -18.66
N LEU A 122 33.69 -6.82 -18.54
CA LEU A 122 32.93 -8.01 -18.95
C LEU A 122 32.01 -7.64 -20.10
N SER A 123 31.88 -8.52 -21.10
CA SER A 123 30.98 -8.35 -22.23
C SER A 123 30.28 -9.66 -22.64
N PRO A 124 29.04 -9.62 -23.15
CA PRO A 124 28.30 -10.82 -23.51
C PRO A 124 28.89 -11.48 -24.76
N ALA A 125 28.99 -12.80 -24.74
CA ALA A 125 29.55 -13.62 -25.81
C ALA A 125 28.47 -14.52 -26.44
N GLY A 126 28.35 -14.47 -27.76
CA GLY A 126 27.38 -15.27 -28.51
C GLY A 126 25.95 -14.73 -28.48
N ALA A 127 25.10 -15.28 -29.36
CA ALA A 127 23.75 -14.76 -29.59
C ALA A 127 22.86 -14.83 -28.33
N ALA A 128 22.92 -15.94 -27.58
CA ALA A 128 22.08 -16.14 -26.40
C ALA A 128 22.36 -15.10 -25.29
N ALA A 129 23.63 -14.86 -24.96
CA ALA A 129 24.00 -13.87 -23.95
C ALA A 129 23.68 -12.44 -24.40
N ASN A 130 23.87 -12.11 -25.68
CA ASN A 130 23.52 -10.81 -26.24
C ASN A 130 21.99 -10.57 -26.21
N SER A 131 21.18 -11.58 -26.53
CA SER A 131 19.72 -11.49 -26.39
C SER A 131 19.31 -11.29 -24.93
N LEU A 132 19.98 -11.95 -23.98
CA LEU A 132 19.69 -11.80 -22.56
C LEU A 132 20.02 -10.39 -22.06
N VAL A 133 21.17 -9.82 -22.45
CA VAL A 133 21.55 -8.42 -22.16
C VAL A 133 20.51 -7.44 -22.72
N ALA A 134 20.00 -7.67 -23.93
CA ALA A 134 18.99 -6.79 -24.52
C ALA A 134 17.67 -6.80 -23.71
N VAL A 135 17.24 -7.99 -23.26
CA VAL A 135 16.09 -8.11 -22.36
C VAL A 135 16.37 -7.46 -21.01
N GLU A 136 17.57 -7.67 -20.45
CA GLU A 136 17.98 -7.08 -19.18
C GLU A 136 17.97 -5.55 -19.24
N ALA A 137 18.50 -4.95 -20.31
CA ALA A 137 18.48 -3.50 -20.51
C ALA A 137 17.05 -2.94 -20.55
N LEU A 138 16.13 -3.62 -21.23
CA LEU A 138 14.71 -3.22 -21.26
C LEU A 138 14.06 -3.32 -19.88
N VAL A 139 14.32 -4.41 -19.15
CA VAL A 139 13.82 -4.61 -17.78
C VAL A 139 14.40 -3.55 -16.83
N GLY A 140 15.68 -3.20 -16.97
CA GLY A 140 16.32 -2.13 -16.19
C GLY A 140 15.67 -0.78 -16.43
N LEU A 141 15.44 -0.42 -17.70
CA LEU A 141 14.76 0.81 -18.07
C LEU A 141 13.34 0.90 -17.47
N LEU A 142 12.55 -0.18 -17.63
CA LEU A 142 11.22 -0.26 -17.04
C LEU A 142 11.27 -0.21 -15.50
N GLY A 143 12.24 -0.89 -14.90
CA GLY A 143 12.45 -0.91 -13.46
C GLY A 143 12.70 0.48 -12.88
N VAL A 144 13.56 1.29 -13.52
CA VAL A 144 13.81 2.68 -13.13
C VAL A 144 12.54 3.53 -13.28
N ALA A 145 11.80 3.36 -14.38
CA ALA A 145 10.55 4.08 -14.61
C ALA A 145 9.50 3.76 -13.55
N PHE A 146 9.30 2.48 -13.22
CA PHE A 146 8.38 2.05 -12.16
C PHE A 146 8.82 2.55 -10.78
N ALA A 147 10.10 2.38 -10.43
CA ALA A 147 10.64 2.82 -9.14
C ALA A 147 10.42 4.32 -8.90
N THR A 148 10.71 5.13 -9.92
CA THR A 148 10.54 6.58 -9.88
C THR A 148 9.07 6.96 -9.83
N GLY A 149 8.23 6.36 -10.69
CA GLY A 149 6.79 6.62 -10.73
C GLY A 149 6.08 6.27 -9.43
N LEU A 150 6.43 5.14 -8.81
CA LEU A 150 5.85 4.71 -7.54
C LEU A 150 6.32 5.59 -6.37
N SER A 151 7.59 6.00 -6.38
CA SER A 151 8.13 6.95 -5.40
C SER A 151 7.43 8.30 -5.52
N PHE A 152 7.23 8.81 -6.74
CA PHE A 152 6.49 10.04 -6.98
C PHE A 152 5.03 9.90 -6.52
N ALA A 153 4.32 8.86 -6.94
CA ALA A 153 2.92 8.63 -6.54
C ALA A 153 2.76 8.59 -5.00
N ARG A 154 3.74 8.02 -4.30
CA ARG A 154 3.77 7.98 -2.84
C ARG A 154 3.96 9.36 -2.21
N PHE A 155 4.89 10.17 -2.73
CA PHE A 155 5.16 11.52 -2.21
C PHE A 155 4.09 12.54 -2.59
N SER A 156 3.45 12.36 -3.75
CA SER A 156 2.37 13.23 -4.23
C SER A 156 1.05 13.01 -3.49
N ARG A 157 0.93 11.99 -2.64
CA ARG A 157 -0.32 11.73 -1.90
C ARG A 157 -0.55 12.85 -0.87
N PRO A 158 -1.61 13.65 -1.01
CA PRO A 158 -1.89 14.73 -0.07
C PRO A 158 -2.33 14.12 1.27
N LEU A 159 -1.52 14.31 2.30
CA LEU A 159 -1.87 13.97 3.67
C LEU A 159 -2.32 15.24 4.39
N ALA A 160 -3.63 15.45 4.45
CA ALA A 160 -4.21 16.49 5.30
C ALA A 160 -4.07 16.06 6.76
N HIS A 161 -3.44 16.90 7.57
CA HIS A 161 -3.37 16.72 9.02
C HIS A 161 -4.37 17.66 9.66
N ILE A 162 -5.54 17.12 9.99
CA ILE A 162 -6.65 17.89 10.57
C ILE A 162 -6.71 17.59 12.06
N LEU A 163 -6.64 18.64 12.89
CA LEU A 163 -6.82 18.54 14.33
C LEU A 163 -8.21 19.05 14.71
N TYR A 164 -8.82 18.37 15.67
CA TYR A 164 -10.16 18.67 16.19
C TYR A 164 -10.08 19.17 17.64
N SER A 165 -11.00 20.05 18.04
CA SER A 165 -11.14 20.43 19.45
C SER A 165 -11.49 19.22 20.31
N ARG A 166 -10.91 19.13 21.52
CA ARG A 166 -11.15 18.01 22.44
C ARG A 166 -12.59 17.89 22.89
N HIS A 167 -13.30 19.03 22.94
CA HIS A 167 -14.69 19.13 23.34
C HIS A 167 -15.46 19.93 22.29
N ALA A 168 -16.70 19.51 22.05
CA ALA A 168 -17.71 20.33 21.40
C ALA A 168 -18.50 21.06 22.50
N ILE A 169 -18.98 22.26 22.19
CA ILE A 169 -19.77 23.08 23.12
C ILE A 169 -21.14 23.33 22.52
N ILE A 170 -22.14 23.47 23.38
CA ILE A 170 -23.48 23.94 23.00
C ILE A 170 -23.68 25.29 23.68
N GLY A 171 -23.96 26.32 22.90
CA GLY A 171 -24.12 27.67 23.45
C GLY A 171 -24.83 28.63 22.50
N PRO A 172 -25.18 29.83 23.00
CA PRO A 172 -25.91 30.82 22.22
C PRO A 172 -25.07 31.33 21.04
N TYR A 173 -25.66 31.37 19.86
CA TYR A 173 -25.08 31.81 18.61
C TYR A 173 -26.15 32.43 17.72
N ARG A 174 -25.98 33.72 17.39
CA ARG A 174 -26.90 34.46 16.51
C ARG A 174 -28.39 34.28 16.87
N GLY A 175 -28.71 34.24 18.17
CA GLY A 175 -30.09 34.13 18.68
C GLY A 175 -30.64 32.70 18.82
N MET A 176 -29.85 31.65 18.55
CA MET A 176 -30.22 30.24 18.78
C MET A 176 -29.13 29.53 19.57
N ASN A 177 -29.33 28.27 19.96
CA ASN A 177 -28.23 27.43 20.47
C ASN A 177 -27.55 26.70 19.31
N GLY A 178 -26.22 26.83 19.22
CA GLY A 178 -25.40 26.13 18.23
C GLY A 178 -24.52 25.08 18.89
N LEU A 179 -24.39 23.92 18.25
CA LEU A 179 -23.33 22.95 18.53
C LEU A 179 -22.07 23.40 17.79
N MET A 180 -21.00 23.69 18.53
CA MET A 180 -19.76 24.22 17.98
C MET A 180 -18.58 23.33 18.33
N PHE A 181 -17.67 23.18 17.38
CA PHE A 181 -16.38 22.55 17.56
C PHE A 181 -15.38 23.23 16.61
N ARG A 182 -14.08 23.13 16.95
CA ARG A 182 -13.02 23.76 16.16
C ARG A 182 -12.29 22.70 15.36
N ILE A 183 -11.97 23.05 14.12
CA ILE A 183 -11.14 22.25 13.22
C ILE A 183 -9.98 23.16 12.78
N ILE A 184 -8.76 22.64 12.77
CA ILE A 184 -7.58 23.34 12.24
C ILE A 184 -6.79 22.42 11.31
N ASN A 185 -6.20 23.00 10.27
CA ASN A 185 -5.13 22.32 9.52
C ASN A 185 -3.82 22.50 10.32
N GLU A 186 -3.19 21.41 10.70
CA GLU A 186 -1.90 21.44 11.40
C GLU A 186 -0.77 21.95 10.49
N ARG A 187 -0.88 21.70 9.18
CA ARG A 187 0.12 22.07 8.20
C ARG A 187 -0.07 23.51 7.73
N ARG A 188 1.04 24.14 7.32
CA ARG A 188 1.05 25.50 6.75
C ARG A 188 0.47 25.60 5.33
N ASN A 189 0.19 24.46 4.69
CA ASN A 189 -0.43 24.47 3.37
C ASN A 189 -1.89 24.94 3.46
N GLN A 190 -2.36 25.60 2.42
CA GLN A 190 -3.77 25.99 2.33
C GLN A 190 -4.59 24.82 1.80
N LEU A 191 -5.74 24.58 2.42
CA LEU A 191 -6.73 23.64 1.90
C LEU A 191 -7.69 24.41 0.99
N ILE A 192 -7.77 24.00 -0.27
CA ILE A 192 -8.65 24.58 -1.28
C ILE A 192 -9.93 23.72 -1.36
N GLU A 193 -11.09 24.33 -1.61
CA GLU A 193 -12.39 23.63 -1.71
C GLU A 193 -12.77 22.77 -0.48
N VAL A 194 -12.53 23.29 0.72
CA VAL A 194 -12.88 22.59 1.96
C VAL A 194 -14.40 22.44 2.07
N LYS A 195 -14.86 21.18 2.10
CA LYS A 195 -16.25 20.82 2.40
C LYS A 195 -16.31 20.16 3.78
N THR A 196 -17.30 20.54 4.56
CA THR A 196 -17.56 19.93 5.88
C THR A 196 -18.93 19.29 5.88
N ALA A 197 -19.02 18.09 6.45
CA ALA A 197 -20.26 17.36 6.67
C ALA A 197 -20.28 16.88 8.11
N ALA A 198 -21.43 17.01 8.77
CA ALA A 198 -21.65 16.51 10.12
C ALA A 198 -22.77 15.47 10.07
N GLY A 199 -22.49 14.28 10.63
CA GLY A 199 -23.47 13.20 10.77
C GLY A 199 -23.73 12.93 12.24
N CYS A 200 -24.99 12.67 12.60
CA CYS A 200 -25.37 12.16 13.90
C CYS A 200 -25.70 10.68 13.75
N ALA A 201 -24.98 9.81 14.46
CA ALA A 201 -25.29 8.41 14.56
C ALA A 201 -25.84 8.15 15.96
N SER A 202 -27.10 7.76 16.05
CA SER A 202 -27.70 7.25 17.27
C SER A 202 -28.17 5.83 17.04
N TRP A 203 -27.97 4.97 18.02
CA TRP A 203 -28.58 3.65 17.99
C TRP A 203 -30.01 3.77 18.52
N ASN A 204 -30.98 3.43 17.68
CA ASN A 204 -32.38 3.38 18.07
C ASN A 204 -32.79 1.92 18.26
N ARG A 205 -33.25 1.56 19.47
CA ARG A 205 -34.02 0.31 19.63
C ARG A 205 -35.37 0.58 19.00
N SER A 206 -35.66 -0.06 17.86
CA SER A 206 -37.04 -0.20 17.44
C SER A 206 -37.80 -0.83 18.62
N PRO A 207 -38.88 -0.23 19.12
CA PRO A 207 -39.71 -0.88 20.11
C PRO A 207 -40.22 -2.16 19.46
N SER A 208 -39.65 -3.29 19.89
CA SER A 208 -40.22 -4.60 19.62
C SER A 208 -41.69 -4.50 19.99
N SER A 209 -42.55 -4.85 19.05
CA SER A 209 -43.98 -4.98 19.24
C SER A 209 -44.26 -5.80 20.50
N ALA A 210 -44.44 -5.12 21.62
CA ALA A 210 -45.19 -5.63 22.75
C ALA A 210 -46.65 -5.59 22.30
N ALA A 211 -47.05 -6.61 21.54
CA ALA A 211 -48.42 -6.84 21.16
C ALA A 211 -48.68 -8.35 21.07
N ARG A 212 -49.14 -8.87 22.22
CA ARG A 212 -49.82 -10.15 22.48
C ARG A 212 -48.93 -11.35 22.77
#